data_AF-A0A2P8QQA0-F1
#
_entry.id   AF-A0A2P8QQA0-F1
#
_cell.length_a   1.000
_cell.length_b   1.000
_cell.length_c   1.000
_cell.angle_alpha   90.00
_cell.angle_beta   90.00
_cell.angle_gamma   90.00
#
_symmetry.space_group_name_H-M   'P 1'
#
loop_
_entity.id
_entity.type
_entity.pdbx_description
1 polymer ?
#
loop_
_entity_poly.entity_id
_entity_poly.type
_entity_poly.pdbx_seq_one_letter_code
_entity_poly.pdbx_strand_id
1 'polypeptide(L)'
;MKNDRNYNSMAVEKTNDPKIEVPEELPFLKAICWQIRDVKRLDFKEMLGSYEDGWHYLGVLGEPSSEELQFIKQLIQQYDSWLASDV
;
A
#
# COMPACT_ATOMS: atom_id res chain seq x y z
N MET A 1 29.10 19.29 41.31
CA MET A 1 28.63 20.22 40.27
C MET A 1 28.24 19.42 39.05
N LYS A 2 27.09 19.76 38.49
CA LYS A 2 26.33 19.16 37.39
C LYS A 2 27.20 18.86 36.16
N ASN A 3 26.96 17.76 35.45
CA ASN A 3 26.19 17.85 34.20
C ASN A 3 25.79 16.47 33.66
N ASP A 4 24.50 16.21 33.77
CA ASP A 4 23.74 15.18 33.09
C ASP A 4 23.89 15.28 31.57
N ARG A 5 24.26 14.18 30.92
CA ARG A 5 23.80 13.87 29.56
C ARG A 5 23.39 12.41 29.52
N ASN A 6 22.16 12.22 29.98
CA ASN A 6 21.36 11.04 29.84
C ASN A 6 21.21 10.72 28.33
N TYR A 7 21.94 9.71 27.83
CA TYR A 7 21.71 9.14 26.50
C TYR A 7 20.57 8.10 26.59
N ASN A 8 19.41 8.56 27.03
CA ASN A 8 18.15 7.91 26.68
C ASN A 8 17.52 8.76 25.59
N SER A 9 17.79 8.42 24.33
CA SER A 9 17.05 8.93 23.17
C SER A 9 17.18 7.90 22.06
N MET A 10 16.04 7.46 21.53
CA MET A 10 15.85 6.41 20.53
C MET A 10 15.84 4.98 21.08
N ALA A 11 15.07 4.76 22.14
CA ALA A 11 14.01 3.76 21.96
C ALA A 11 13.18 4.28 20.77
N VAL A 12 13.48 3.79 19.56
CA VAL A 12 12.54 3.89 18.46
C VAL A 12 11.36 3.08 18.95
N GLU A 13 10.35 3.78 19.47
CA GLU A 13 9.03 3.19 19.67
C GLU A 13 8.71 2.50 18.36
N LYS A 14 8.68 1.17 18.35
CA LYS A 14 8.24 0.41 17.19
C LYS A 14 6.81 0.86 16.98
N THR A 15 6.61 1.78 16.04
CA THR A 15 5.29 2.12 15.54
C THR A 15 4.68 0.78 15.16
N ASN A 16 3.54 0.48 15.78
CA ASN A 16 2.81 -0.76 15.59
C ASN A 16 2.10 -0.69 14.23
N ASP A 17 2.85 -0.32 13.19
CA ASP A 17 2.34 -0.15 11.85
C ASP A 17 1.78 -1.50 11.41
N PRO A 18 0.53 -1.56 10.95
CA PRO A 18 -0.03 -2.80 10.46
C PRO A 18 0.89 -3.29 9.34
N LYS A 19 1.47 -4.47 9.54
CA LYS A 19 2.26 -5.12 8.51
C LYS A 19 1.32 -5.42 7.36
N ILE A 20 1.41 -4.64 6.29
CA ILE A 20 0.58 -4.82 5.09
C ILE A 20 0.96 -6.18 4.49
N GLU A 21 0.01 -7.11 4.50
CA GLU A 21 0.18 -8.42 3.89
C GLU A 21 -0.28 -8.35 2.43
N VAL A 22 0.62 -8.71 1.52
CA VAL A 22 0.31 -8.73 0.09
C VAL A 22 -0.47 -10.00 -0.24
N PRO A 23 -1.69 -9.89 -0.81
CA PRO A 23 -2.47 -11.04 -1.26
C PRO A 23 -1.72 -11.89 -2.27
N GLU A 24 -2.09 -13.17 -2.34
CA GLU A 24 -1.48 -14.07 -3.33
C GLU A 24 -1.88 -13.69 -4.76
N GLU A 25 -3.10 -13.21 -4.94
CA GLU A 25 -3.61 -12.77 -6.22
C GLU A 25 -3.96 -11.28 -6.21
N LEU A 26 -3.46 -10.59 -7.24
CA LEU A 26 -3.70 -9.16 -7.49
C LEU A 26 -4.28 -9.00 -8.92
N PRO A 27 -5.46 -9.59 -9.20
CA PRO A 27 -6.01 -9.65 -10.56
C PRO A 27 -6.19 -8.25 -11.17
N PHE A 28 -6.64 -7.26 -10.40
CA PHE A 28 -6.86 -5.92 -10.92
C PHE A 28 -5.55 -5.18 -11.17
N LEU A 29 -4.58 -5.27 -10.25
CA LEU A 29 -3.24 -4.70 -10.47
C LEU A 29 -2.56 -5.32 -11.68
N LYS A 30 -2.66 -6.65 -11.86
CA LYS A 30 -2.15 -7.36 -13.05
C LYS A 30 -2.81 -6.86 -14.34
N ALA A 31 -4.11 -6.56 -14.29
CA ALA A 31 -4.83 -6.04 -15.45
C ALA A 31 -4.40 -4.61 -15.82
N ILE A 32 -4.24 -3.73 -14.82
CA ILE A 32 -3.74 -2.36 -15.02
C ILE A 32 -2.29 -2.39 -15.51
N CYS A 33 -1.44 -3.18 -14.86
CA CYS A 33 0.00 -3.28 -15.12
C CYS A 33 0.33 -4.42 -16.11
N TRP A 34 -0.45 -4.60 -17.17
CA TRP A 34 -0.34 -5.76 -18.07
C TRP A 34 1.04 -5.95 -18.73
N GLN A 35 1.87 -4.89 -18.79
CA GLN A 35 3.24 -4.94 -19.31
C GLN A 35 4.29 -5.34 -18.27
N ILE A 36 3.94 -5.33 -16.98
CA ILE A 36 4.83 -5.66 -15.88
C ILE A 36 4.76 -7.16 -15.61
N ARG A 37 5.90 -7.83 -15.83
CA ARG A 37 6.01 -9.30 -15.69
C ARG A 37 5.68 -9.81 -14.27
N ASP A 38 6.02 -9.03 -13.24
CA ASP A 38 5.78 -9.40 -11.85
C ASP A 38 5.43 -8.15 -11.04
N VAL A 39 4.14 -7.89 -10.89
CA VAL A 39 3.62 -6.72 -10.16
C VAL A 39 3.93 -6.78 -8.66
N LYS A 40 4.21 -7.97 -8.08
CA LYS A 40 4.55 -8.10 -6.66
C LYS A 40 5.95 -7.54 -6.33
N ARG A 41 6.75 -7.19 -7.35
CA ARG A 41 8.06 -6.54 -7.19
C ARG A 41 7.98 -5.02 -7.09
N LEU A 42 6.83 -4.44 -7.40
CA LEU A 42 6.57 -3.03 -7.18
C LEU A 42 6.60 -2.75 -5.68
N ASP A 43 7.10 -1.60 -5.28
CA ASP A 43 6.91 -1.15 -3.92
C ASP A 43 5.44 -0.75 -3.68
N PHE A 44 5.05 -0.62 -2.41
CA PHE A 44 3.67 -0.31 -2.05
C PHE A 44 3.17 1.04 -2.58
N LYS A 45 4.07 2.01 -2.79
CA LYS A 45 3.71 3.31 -3.35
C LYS A 45 3.52 3.22 -4.86
N GLU A 46 4.33 2.43 -5.56
CA GLU A 46 4.18 2.11 -6.97
C GLU A 46 2.88 1.32 -7.24
N MET A 47 2.57 0.34 -6.39
CA MET A 47 1.31 -0.40 -6.45
C MET A 47 0.12 0.55 -6.25
N LEU A 48 0.16 1.41 -5.23
CA LEU A 48 -0.88 2.40 -4.97
C LEU A 48 -1.06 3.38 -6.13
N GLY A 49 0.03 3.93 -6.67
CA GLY A 49 -0.04 4.81 -7.84
C GLY A 49 -0.65 4.13 -9.06
N SER A 50 -0.36 2.84 -9.26
CA SER A 50 -1.00 2.05 -10.32
C SER A 50 -2.51 1.88 -10.09
N TYR A 51 -2.95 1.68 -8.84
CA TYR A 51 -4.37 1.63 -8.52
C TYR A 51 -5.04 2.99 -8.71
N GLU A 52 -4.42 4.07 -8.27
CA GLU A 52 -4.91 5.44 -8.45
C GLU A 52 -5.11 5.75 -9.95
N ASP A 53 -4.09 5.53 -10.78
CA ASP A 53 -4.17 5.77 -12.23
C ASP A 53 -5.15 4.83 -12.93
N GLY A 54 -5.23 3.57 -12.46
CA GLY A 54 -6.03 2.51 -13.07
C GLY A 54 -7.48 2.45 -12.59
N TRP A 55 -7.86 3.16 -11.51
CA TRP A 55 -9.16 3.00 -10.86
C TRP A 55 -10.34 3.31 -11.78
N HIS A 56 -10.14 4.26 -12.70
CA HIS A 56 -11.15 4.62 -13.70
C HIS A 56 -11.57 3.44 -14.61
N TYR A 57 -10.73 2.40 -14.71
CA TYR A 57 -11.01 1.20 -15.50
C TYR A 57 -11.62 0.04 -14.71
N LEU A 58 -12.05 0.29 -13.47
CA LEU A 58 -12.76 -0.69 -12.65
C LEU A 58 -14.01 -1.21 -13.39
N GLY A 59 -14.17 -2.53 -13.48
CA GLY A 59 -15.24 -3.19 -14.22
C GLY A 59 -15.01 -3.28 -15.74
N VAL A 60 -14.02 -2.57 -16.29
CA VAL A 60 -13.64 -2.66 -17.71
C VAL A 60 -12.44 -3.58 -17.91
N LEU A 61 -11.34 -3.32 -17.19
CA LEU A 61 -10.14 -4.17 -17.22
C LEU A 61 -10.25 -5.37 -16.28
N GLY A 62 -11.11 -5.26 -15.28
CA GLY A 62 -11.35 -6.27 -14.27
C GLY A 62 -11.85 -5.62 -12.98
N GLU A 63 -12.01 -6.45 -11.96
CA GLU A 63 -12.38 -6.04 -10.60
C GLU A 63 -11.37 -6.64 -9.62
N PRO A 64 -11.02 -5.92 -8.53
CA PRO A 64 -10.17 -6.48 -7.49
C PRO A 64 -10.90 -7.61 -6.78
N SER A 65 -10.16 -8.64 -6.38
CA SER A 65 -10.69 -9.64 -5.46
C SER A 65 -10.98 -9.00 -4.09
N SER A 66 -11.76 -9.68 -3.24
CA SER A 66 -12.01 -9.19 -1.88
C SER A 66 -10.72 -8.98 -1.07
N GLU A 67 -9.72 -9.85 -1.28
CA GLU A 67 -8.42 -9.78 -0.62
C GLU A 67 -7.58 -8.62 -1.18
N GLU A 68 -7.57 -8.44 -2.51
CA GLU A 68 -6.92 -7.31 -3.16
C GLU A 68 -7.55 -5.98 -2.73
N LEU A 69 -8.87 -5.92 -2.58
CA LEU A 69 -9.57 -4.72 -2.11
C LEU A 69 -9.20 -4.38 -0.65
N GLN A 70 -9.06 -5.38 0.22
CA GLN A 70 -8.57 -5.16 1.59
C GLN A 70 -7.13 -4.63 1.59
N PHE A 71 -6.28 -5.17 0.72
CA PHE A 71 -4.91 -4.69 0.53
C PHE A 71 -4.87 -3.24 0.05
N ILE A 72 -5.68 -2.89 -0.97
CA ILE A 72 -5.82 -1.50 -1.46
C ILE A 72 -6.23 -0.56 -0.32
N LYS A 73 -7.20 -0.97 0.52
CA LYS A 73 -7.64 -0.18 1.68
C LYS A 73 -6.51 0.07 2.69
N GLN A 74 -5.64 -0.92 2.92
CA GLN A 74 -4.46 -0.75 3.78
C GLN A 74 -3.45 0.24 3.17
N LEU A 75 -3.20 0.16 1.86
CA LEU A 75 -2.34 1.12 1.15
C LEU A 75 -2.89 2.55 1.24
N ILE A 76 -4.19 2.72 0.99
CA ILE A 76 -4.85 4.03 1.07
C ILE A 76 -4.69 4.65 2.46
N GLN A 77 -4.90 3.86 3.53
CA GLN A 77 -4.73 4.32 4.90
C GLN A 77 -3.28 4.69 5.23
N GLN A 78 -2.31 3.90 4.75
CA GLN A 78 -0.90 4.10 5.03
C GLN A 78 -0.32 5.34 4.32
N TYR A 79 -0.81 5.64 3.12
CA TYR A 79 -0.24 6.68 2.26
C TYR A 79 -1.14 7.92 2.06
N ASP A 80 -2.29 7.98 2.75
CA ASP A 80 -3.26 9.08 2.68
C ASP A 80 -3.69 9.39 1.23
N SER A 81 -4.14 8.34 0.51
CA SER A 81 -4.47 8.42 -0.91
C SER A 81 -5.83 9.09 -1.17
N TRP A 82 -5.93 9.82 -2.29
CA TRP A 82 -7.20 10.38 -2.78
C TRP A 82 -8.23 9.29 -3.12
N LEU A 83 -7.75 8.08 -3.43
CA LEU A 83 -8.56 6.92 -3.78
C LEU A 83 -9.50 6.49 -2.62
N ALA A 84 -9.25 6.97 -1.40
CA ALA A 84 -10.13 6.79 -0.25
C ALA A 84 -11.59 7.21 -0.50
N SER A 85 -11.84 8.13 -1.44
CA SER A 85 -13.18 8.62 -1.75
C SER A 85 -13.99 7.68 -2.65
N ASP A 86 -13.33 6.73 -3.33
CA ASP A 86 -13.91 5.90 -4.38
C ASP A 86 -13.93 4.38 -4.05
N VAL A 87 -13.47 3.99 -2.85
CA VAL A 87 -13.21 2.58 -2.42
C VAL A 87 -14.10 2.11 -1.26
#